data_AF-T0Q497-F1
#
_entry.id   AF-T0Q497-F1
#
_cell.length_a   1.000
_cell.length_b   1.000
_cell.length_c   1.000
_cell.angle_alpha   90.00
_cell.angle_beta   90.00
_cell.angle_gamma   90.00
#
_symmetry.space_group_name_H-M   'P 1'
#
loop_
_entity.id
_entity.type
_entity.pdbx_description
1 polymer ?
#
loop_
_entity_poly.entity_id
_entity_poly.type
_entity_poly.pdbx_seq_one_letter_code
_entity_poly.pdbx_strand_id
1 'polypeptide(L)'
;MVPATRPLHALYMFECFIFGDDVCKTFKFPVDDLEYLTGAVTSTDGLSLWQSRTSRDAGVLLAVFALAVLVFGTVLRGVRSRKAQYTRIYT
;
A
#
# COMPACT_ATOMS: atom_id res chain seq x y z
N MET A 1 19.07 -23.77 -15.96
CA MET A 1 17.96 -24.17 -15.07
C MET A 1 16.85 -24.80 -15.90
N VAL A 2 16.31 -25.95 -15.48
CA VAL A 2 15.11 -26.56 -16.10
C VAL A 2 13.88 -25.87 -15.48
N PRO A 3 12.90 -25.39 -16.28
CA PRO A 3 11.74 -24.64 -15.76
C PRO A 3 10.88 -25.46 -14.78
N ALA A 4 11.00 -26.78 -14.78
CA ALA A 4 10.27 -27.69 -13.90
C ALA A 4 10.67 -27.58 -12.42
N THR A 5 11.90 -27.17 -12.10
CA THR A 5 12.36 -27.09 -10.71
C THR A 5 12.11 -25.72 -10.07
N ARG A 6 11.84 -24.67 -10.88
CA ARG A 6 11.53 -23.31 -10.41
C ARG A 6 10.48 -22.62 -11.31
N PRO A 7 9.20 -22.95 -11.17
CA PRO A 7 8.15 -22.42 -12.03
C PRO A 7 7.98 -20.90 -11.90
N LEU A 8 8.22 -20.33 -10.72
CA LEU A 8 8.14 -18.88 -10.47
C LEU A 8 9.19 -18.08 -11.25
N HIS A 9 10.43 -18.57 -11.30
CA HIS A 9 11.50 -17.90 -12.04
C HIS A 9 11.34 -18.06 -13.57
N ALA A 10 10.68 -19.14 -14.00
CA ALA A 10 10.30 -19.33 -15.40
C ALA A 10 9.23 -18.32 -15.83
N LEU A 11 8.22 -18.04 -14.98
CA LEU A 11 7.20 -17.01 -15.26
C LEU A 11 7.81 -15.62 -15.44
N TYR A 12 8.78 -15.24 -14.63
CA TYR A 12 9.51 -13.97 -14.80
C TYR A 12 10.15 -13.86 -16.19
N MET A 13 10.80 -14.93 -16.67
CA MET A 13 11.40 -14.96 -18.02
C MET A 13 10.36 -14.92 -19.14
N PHE A 14 9.20 -15.57 -18.96
CA PHE A 14 8.11 -15.52 -19.93
C PHE A 14 7.47 -14.13 -20.01
N GLU A 15 7.29 -13.45 -18.90
CA GLU A 15 6.68 -12.12 -18.85
C GLU A 15 7.61 -11.03 -19.41
N CYS A 16 8.91 -11.12 -19.13
CA CYS A 16 9.91 -10.25 -19.75
C CYS A 16 9.93 -10.41 -21.29
N PHE A 17 9.69 -11.63 -21.80
CA PHE A 17 9.59 -11.86 -23.24
C PHE A 17 8.31 -11.25 -23.87
N ILE A 18 7.18 -11.29 -23.15
CA ILE A 18 5.89 -10.80 -23.66
C ILE A 18 5.75 -9.27 -23.54
N PHE A 19 6.13 -8.71 -22.39
CA PHE A 19 5.86 -7.31 -22.05
C PHE A 19 7.09 -6.40 -22.12
N GLY A 20 8.29 -6.96 -22.34
CA GLY A 20 9.54 -6.24 -22.30
C GLY A 20 10.05 -5.96 -20.88
N ASP A 21 11.33 -5.60 -20.78
CA ASP A 21 12.05 -5.46 -19.51
C ASP A 21 11.47 -4.39 -18.57
N ASP A 22 10.90 -3.33 -19.13
CA ASP A 22 10.41 -2.18 -18.35
C ASP A 22 9.17 -2.52 -17.53
N VAL A 23 8.24 -3.27 -18.13
CA VAL A 23 7.02 -3.72 -17.45
C VAL A 23 7.32 -4.92 -16.56
N CYS A 24 8.20 -5.82 -16.99
CA CYS A 24 8.58 -7.03 -16.26
C CYS A 24 9.13 -6.74 -14.84
N LYS A 25 9.93 -5.68 -14.68
CA LYS A 25 10.48 -5.23 -13.38
C LYS A 25 9.43 -4.78 -12.36
N THR A 26 8.20 -4.53 -12.82
CA THR A 26 7.08 -4.13 -11.95
C THR A 26 6.42 -5.33 -11.29
N PHE A 27 6.51 -6.51 -11.90
CA PHE A 27 5.98 -7.75 -11.34
C PHE A 27 6.94 -8.29 -10.29
N LYS A 28 6.44 -8.40 -9.06
CA LYS A 28 7.24 -8.85 -7.91
C LYS A 28 6.87 -10.28 -7.54
N PHE A 29 7.82 -11.19 -7.73
CA PHE A 29 7.66 -12.60 -7.40
C PHE A 29 8.20 -12.90 -5.99
N PRO A 30 7.59 -13.87 -5.27
CA PRO A 30 8.11 -14.34 -4.00
C PRO A 30 9.46 -15.04 -4.19
N VAL A 31 10.35 -14.81 -3.23
CA VAL A 31 11.73 -15.33 -3.23
C VAL A 31 11.74 -16.80 -2.78
N ASP A 32 12.54 -17.62 -3.46
CA ASP A 32 12.75 -19.04 -3.13
C ASP A 32 13.85 -19.23 -2.07
N ASP A 33 13.78 -20.31 -1.27
CA ASP A 33 14.76 -20.59 -0.22
C ASP A 33 16.19 -20.69 -0.78
N LEU A 34 16.36 -21.20 -2.00
CA LEU A 34 17.67 -21.22 -2.64
C LEU A 34 18.14 -19.85 -3.13
N GLU A 35 17.25 -18.91 -3.44
CA GLU A 35 17.64 -17.53 -3.82
C GLU A 35 18.21 -16.78 -2.61
N TYR A 36 17.72 -17.10 -1.41
CA TYR A 36 18.32 -16.65 -0.16
C TYR A 36 19.70 -17.29 0.09
N LEU A 37 19.81 -18.62 -0.11
CA LEU A 37 21.07 -19.35 0.12
C LEU A 37 22.16 -19.03 -0.92
N THR A 38 21.78 -18.67 -2.14
CA THR A 38 22.72 -18.30 -3.21
C THR A 38 23.11 -16.82 -3.18
N GLY A 39 22.52 -16.03 -2.27
CA GLY A 39 22.79 -14.59 -2.16
C GLY A 39 22.29 -13.77 -3.34
N ALA A 40 21.40 -14.33 -4.17
CA ALA A 40 20.78 -13.65 -5.30
C ALA A 40 19.83 -12.53 -4.85
N VAL A 41 19.33 -12.61 -3.62
CA VAL A 41 18.59 -11.56 -2.94
C VAL A 41 19.32 -11.13 -1.67
N THR A 42 19.42 -9.83 -1.45
CA THR A 42 20.00 -9.28 -0.21
C THR A 42 18.88 -9.01 0.79
N SER A 43 19.10 -9.21 2.10
CA SER A 43 18.07 -9.02 3.14
C SER A 43 17.42 -7.62 3.15
N THR A 44 18.05 -6.65 2.47
CA THR A 44 17.53 -5.33 2.15
C THR A 44 16.30 -5.34 1.23
N ASP A 45 16.18 -6.29 0.30
CA ASP A 45 15.04 -6.41 -0.61
C ASP A 45 13.79 -6.93 0.13
N GLY A 46 13.99 -7.82 1.10
CA GLY A 46 12.96 -8.21 2.06
C GLY A 46 12.50 -7.01 2.87
N LEU A 47 13.41 -6.23 3.46
CA LEU A 47 13.06 -5.05 4.25
C LEU A 47 12.33 -3.97 3.42
N SER A 48 12.70 -3.77 2.15
CA SER A 48 12.04 -2.80 1.24
C SER A 48 10.58 -3.16 0.93
N LEU A 49 10.23 -4.46 0.93
CA LEU A 49 8.85 -4.94 0.80
C LEU A 49 7.99 -4.62 2.01
N TRP A 50 8.52 -4.85 3.22
CA TRP A 50 7.83 -4.51 4.46
C TRP A 50 7.73 -2.99 4.63
N GLN A 51 8.76 -2.24 4.25
CA GLN A 51 8.75 -0.77 4.24
C GLN A 51 7.70 -0.21 3.25
N SER A 52 7.53 -0.85 2.09
CA SER A 52 6.54 -0.45 1.08
C SER A 52 5.09 -0.81 1.47
N ARG A 53 4.88 -1.91 2.22
CA ARG A 53 3.56 -2.22 2.81
C ARG A 53 3.23 -1.31 3.98
N THR A 54 4.18 -1.11 4.91
CA THR A 54 3.95 -0.29 6.12
C THR A 54 3.66 1.18 5.79
N SER A 55 4.28 1.73 4.74
CA SER A 55 4.08 3.13 4.33
C SER A 55 2.73 3.37 3.64
N ARG A 56 2.24 2.41 2.85
CA ARG A 56 0.90 2.49 2.24
C ARG A 56 -0.21 2.30 3.27
N ASP A 57 -0.06 1.33 4.18
CA ASP A 57 -1.08 1.07 5.20
C ASP A 57 -1.15 2.19 6.25
N ALA A 58 -0.01 2.74 6.68
CA ALA A 58 0.02 3.91 7.56
C ALA A 58 -0.58 5.16 6.87
N GLY A 59 -0.30 5.36 5.59
CA GLY A 59 -0.85 6.48 4.81
C GLY A 59 -2.38 6.41 4.67
N VAL A 60 -2.92 5.22 4.39
CA VAL A 60 -4.37 4.99 4.28
C VAL A 60 -5.07 5.22 5.63
N LEU A 61 -4.52 4.69 6.73
CA LEU A 61 -5.09 4.92 8.06
C LEU A 61 -5.08 6.40 8.43
N LEU A 62 -3.96 7.11 8.23
CA LEU A 62 -3.87 8.55 8.49
C LEU A 62 -4.87 9.35 7.65
N ALA A 63 -5.05 9.01 6.38
CA ALA A 63 -6.03 9.66 5.50
C ALA A 63 -7.48 9.42 5.97
N VAL A 64 -7.82 8.19 6.38
CA VAL A 64 -9.16 7.86 6.92
C VAL A 64 -9.41 8.61 8.23
N PHE A 65 -8.44 8.66 9.14
CA PHE A 65 -8.55 9.43 10.38
C PHE A 65 -8.72 10.92 10.12
N ALA A 66 -7.94 11.50 9.19
CA ALA A 66 -8.07 12.91 8.83
C ALA A 66 -9.45 13.25 8.25
N LEU A 67 -9.99 12.40 7.37
CA LEU A 67 -11.35 12.56 6.83
C LEU A 67 -12.42 12.45 7.92
N ALA A 68 -12.29 11.48 8.82
CA ALA A 68 -13.23 11.32 9.93
C ALA A 68 -13.25 12.55 10.86
N VAL A 69 -12.07 13.10 11.20
CA VAL A 69 -11.95 14.32 12.01
C VAL A 69 -12.54 15.54 11.29
N LEU A 70 -12.29 15.70 9.98
CA LEU A 70 -12.87 16.78 9.19
C LEU A 70 -14.41 16.71 9.15
N VAL A 71 -14.95 15.54 8.84
CA VAL A 71 -16.41 15.32 8.80
C VAL A 71 -17.02 15.59 10.17
N PHE A 72 -16.46 15.00 11.23
CA PHE A 72 -16.96 15.21 12.59
C PHE A 72 -16.90 16.68 13.02
N GLY A 73 -15.81 17.38 12.70
CA GLY A 73 -15.65 18.80 12.97
C GLY A 73 -16.69 19.67 12.25
N THR A 74 -16.96 19.40 10.97
CA THR A 74 -17.98 20.14 10.20
C THR A 74 -19.40 19.90 10.72
N VAL A 75 -19.72 18.66 11.10
CA VAL A 75 -21.03 18.30 11.69
C VAL A 75 -21.22 18.99 13.04
N LEU A 76 -20.25 18.90 13.94
CA LEU A 76 -20.33 19.56 15.25
C LEU A 76 -20.44 21.08 15.13
N ARG A 77 -19.69 21.70 14.21
CA ARG A 77 -19.78 23.14 13.94
C ARG A 77 -21.17 23.53 13.44
N GLY A 78 -21.76 22.73 12.55
CA GLY A 78 -23.10 22.93 12.02
C GLY A 78 -24.23 22.72 13.06
N VAL A 79 -24.07 21.76 13.97
CA VAL A 79 -25.04 21.58 15.08
C VAL A 79 -24.95 22.75 16.06
N ARG A 80 -23.74 23.21 16.38
CA ARG A 80 -23.53 24.33 17.30
C ARG A 80 -24.07 25.65 16.76
N SER A 81 -23.93 25.91 15.45
CA SER A 81 -24.51 27.10 14.81
C SER A 81 -26.04 27.11 14.87
N ARG A 82 -26.69 25.96 14.66
CA ARG A 82 -28.16 25.83 14.76
C ARG A 82 -28.66 26.11 16.18
N LYS A 83 -27.95 25.67 17.22
CA LYS A 83 -28.33 25.93 18.62
C LYS A 83 -28.21 27.42 18.99
N ALA A 84 -27.19 28.12 18.49
CA ALA A 84 -27.01 29.55 18.74
C ALA A 84 -28.13 30.42 18.12
N GLN A 85 -28.79 29.92 17.07
CA GLN A 85 -29.85 30.66 16.37
C GLN A 85 -31.21 30.58 17.09
N TYR A 86 -31.47 29.48 17.80
CA TYR A 86 -32.71 29.32 18.59
C TYR A 86 -32.76 30.23 19.82
N THR A 87 -31.61 30.52 20.45
CA THR A 87 -31.57 31.38 21.64
C THR A 87 -31.72 32.87 21.33
N ARG A 88 -31.57 33.29 20.07
CA ARG A 88 -31.67 34.71 19.65
C ARG A 88 -33.10 35.16 19.30
N ILE A 89 -34.03 34.21 19.16
CA ILE A 89 -35.41 34.50 18.72
C ILE A 89 -36.36 34.69 19.93
N TYR A 90 -35.96 34.26 21.13
CA TYR A 90 -36.79 34.30 22.34
C TYR A 90 -36.34 35.33 23.40
N THR A 91 -35.47 36.27 23.03
CA THR A 91 -35.11 37.46 23.82
C THR A 91 -35.42 38.70 23.02
#